data_AF-A0A2N1XZ68-F1
#
_entry.id   AF-A0A2N1XZ68-F1
#
_cell.length_a   1.000
_cell.length_b   1.000
_cell.length_c   1.000
_cell.angle_alpha   90.00
_cell.angle_beta   90.00
_cell.angle_gamma   90.00
#
_symmetry.space_group_name_H-M   'P 1'
#
loop_
_entity.id
_entity.type
_entity.pdbx_description
1 polymer ?
#
loop_
_entity_poly.entity_id
_entity_poly.type
_entity_poly.pdbx_seq_one_letter_code
_entity_poly.pdbx_strand_id
1 'polypeptide(L)'
;MLTTNRVRILSLALALPLLFACGKESSAPSLAKAGKSPTEAITQWAQSLHNNDMSAFSCQWLPDDLRQRTETAFNTQQQALPAADESERTEFAQMLGKLTAPDAEATLYAELEPMLAKLDAEIGSQLPLAVAMGSGFASAAIAENETLSDDEKQHASSALAALTGWASTLPLTNRDKAKAAIAAVTETTRNL
;
A
#
# COMPACT_ATOMS: atom_id res chain seq x y z
N MET A 1 -33.93 23.09 -37.45
CA MET A 1 -32.72 22.37 -36.97
C MET A 1 -32.06 22.99 -35.73
N LEU A 2 -32.66 23.97 -35.02
CA LEU A 2 -32.06 24.58 -33.82
C LEU A 2 -32.53 24.01 -32.46
N THR A 3 -33.56 23.16 -32.45
CA THR A 3 -34.16 22.62 -31.20
C THR A 3 -33.47 21.36 -30.69
N THR A 4 -32.94 20.52 -31.59
CA THR A 4 -32.26 19.26 -31.23
C THR A 4 -30.91 19.47 -30.53
N ASN A 5 -30.23 20.59 -30.82
CA ASN A 5 -28.92 20.88 -30.25
C ASN A 5 -29.00 21.35 -28.79
N ARG A 6 -30.11 22.00 -28.40
CA ARG A 6 -30.33 22.46 -27.02
C ARG A 6 -30.61 21.31 -26.05
N VAL A 7 -31.30 20.26 -26.51
CA VAL A 7 -31.58 19.07 -25.68
C VAL A 7 -30.30 18.26 -25.42
N ARG A 8 -29.39 18.18 -26.40
CA ARG A 8 -28.08 17.51 -26.23
C ARG A 8 -27.14 18.25 -25.27
N ILE A 9 -27.12 19.59 -25.31
CA ILE A 9 -26.30 20.40 -24.39
C ILE A 9 -26.85 20.31 -22.95
N LEU A 10 -28.18 20.27 -22.78
CA LEU A 10 -28.80 20.10 -21.45
C LEU A 10 -28.55 18.70 -20.85
N SER A 11 -28.45 17.68 -21.70
CA SER A 11 -28.18 16.29 -21.29
C SER A 11 -26.73 16.10 -20.81
N LEU A 12 -25.78 16.82 -21.42
CA LEU A 12 -24.35 16.72 -21.07
C LEU A 12 -24.00 17.54 -19.81
N ALA A 13 -24.74 18.62 -19.54
CA ALA A 13 -24.55 19.44 -18.33
C ALA A 13 -25.03 18.75 -17.04
N LEU A 14 -25.99 17.81 -17.12
CA LEU A 14 -26.50 17.09 -15.95
C LEU A 14 -25.67 15.85 -15.58
N ALA A 15 -24.85 15.34 -16.50
CA ALA A 15 -23.96 14.19 -16.26
C ALA A 15 -22.59 14.59 -15.68
N LEU A 16 -22.20 15.87 -15.79
CA LEU A 16 -20.89 16.35 -15.32
C LEU A 16 -20.70 16.37 -13.78
N PRO A 17 -21.72 16.58 -12.92
CA PRO A 17 -21.49 16.53 -11.46
C PRO A 17 -21.35 15.10 -10.93
N LEU A 18 -21.70 14.06 -11.69
CA LEU A 18 -21.48 12.65 -11.28
C LEU A 18 -20.03 12.19 -11.45
N LEU A 19 -19.21 12.92 -12.20
CA LEU A 19 -17.78 12.62 -12.37
C LEU A 19 -16.87 13.32 -11.35
N PHE A 20 -17.39 14.31 -10.61
CA PHE A 20 -16.69 14.94 -9.48
C PHE A 20 -17.03 14.31 -8.12
N ALA A 21 -17.82 13.23 -8.08
CA ALA A 21 -18.00 12.39 -6.89
C ALA A 21 -16.86 11.37 -6.69
N CYS A 22 -15.77 11.50 -7.45
CA CYS A 22 -14.52 10.78 -7.19
C CYS A 22 -13.69 11.55 -6.14
N GLY A 23 -14.28 11.64 -4.96
CA GLY A 23 -13.69 12.18 -3.75
C GLY A 23 -14.46 11.51 -2.63
N LYS A 24 -14.14 10.24 -2.38
CA LYS A 24 -14.70 9.44 -1.30
C LYS A 24 -14.56 10.27 -0.02
N GLU A 25 -15.65 10.92 0.40
CA GLU A 25 -15.75 11.48 1.74
C GLU A 25 -15.51 10.30 2.68
N SER A 26 -14.29 10.25 3.21
CA SER A 26 -13.90 9.32 4.25
C SER A 26 -14.64 9.76 5.51
N SER A 27 -15.91 9.41 5.57
CA SER A 27 -16.57 9.21 6.84
C SER A 27 -15.84 8.04 7.46
N ALA A 28 -14.87 8.35 8.32
CA ALA A 28 -14.13 7.36 9.10
C ALA A 28 -15.16 6.36 9.64
N PRO A 29 -15.06 5.07 9.27
CA PRO A 29 -16.02 4.09 9.76
C PRO A 29 -15.99 4.12 11.29
N SER A 30 -17.13 4.40 11.92
CA SER A 30 -17.20 4.39 13.38
C SER A 30 -16.81 3.00 13.87
N LEU A 31 -16.01 2.93 14.95
CA LEU A 31 -15.60 1.66 15.56
C LEU A 31 -16.78 0.80 16.04
N ALA A 32 -18.01 1.34 16.06
CA ALA A 32 -19.23 0.54 16.20
C ALA A 32 -19.41 -0.52 15.09
N LYS A 33 -18.59 -0.47 14.02
CA LYS A 33 -18.50 -1.49 12.97
C LYS A 33 -17.22 -2.31 12.96
N ALA A 34 -16.26 -2.08 13.86
CA ALA A 34 -15.20 -3.08 14.07
C ALA A 34 -15.92 -4.41 14.38
N GLY A 35 -15.62 -5.44 13.59
CA GLY A 35 -16.36 -6.69 13.58
C GLY A 35 -16.78 -7.15 14.98
N LYS A 36 -18.01 -7.66 15.12
CA LYS A 36 -18.55 -8.17 16.40
C LYS A 36 -17.77 -9.39 16.90
N SER A 37 -16.83 -9.90 16.11
CA SER A 37 -15.88 -10.95 16.43
C SER A 37 -14.46 -10.62 15.92
N PRO A 38 -13.41 -11.22 16.49
CA PRO A 38 -12.03 -11.08 16.00
C PRO A 38 -11.87 -11.42 14.51
N THR A 39 -12.59 -12.43 14.02
CA THR A 39 -12.55 -12.83 12.60
C THR A 39 -13.10 -11.75 11.68
N GLU A 40 -14.20 -11.09 12.07
CA GLU A 40 -14.77 -9.99 11.29
C GLU A 40 -13.83 -8.77 11.28
N ALA A 41 -13.14 -8.49 12.39
CA ALA A 41 -12.14 -7.41 12.43
C ALA A 41 -10.99 -7.65 11.44
N ILE A 42 -10.40 -8.86 11.43
CA ILE A 42 -9.34 -9.23 10.49
C ILE A 42 -9.84 -9.16 9.04
N THR A 43 -11.08 -9.59 8.79
CA THR A 43 -11.68 -9.54 7.45
C THR A 43 -11.83 -8.10 6.95
N GLN A 44 -12.25 -7.18 7.83
CA GLN A 44 -12.34 -5.76 7.50
C GLN A 44 -10.97 -5.14 7.20
N TRP A 45 -9.95 -5.48 8.00
CA TRP A 45 -8.58 -5.04 7.74
C TRP A 45 -8.09 -5.52 6.37
N ALA A 46 -8.29 -6.80 6.05
CA ALA A 46 -7.92 -7.36 4.76
C ALA A 46 -8.66 -6.67 3.60
N GLN A 47 -9.95 -6.37 3.78
CA GLN A 47 -10.75 -5.66 2.79
C GLN A 47 -10.27 -4.22 2.57
N SER A 48 -9.92 -3.49 3.63
CA SER A 48 -9.37 -2.13 3.51
C SER A 48 -8.02 -2.13 2.80
N LEU A 49 -7.12 -3.07 3.13
CA LEU A 49 -5.84 -3.23 2.44
C LEU A 49 -6.03 -3.58 0.95
N HIS A 50 -6.92 -4.54 0.67
CA HIS A 50 -7.24 -4.95 -0.70
C HIS A 50 -7.78 -3.79 -1.56
N ASN A 51 -8.58 -2.91 -0.96
CA ASN A 51 -9.16 -1.74 -1.65
C ASN A 51 -8.24 -0.51 -1.65
N ASN A 52 -6.99 -0.65 -1.19
CA ASN A 52 -6.04 0.46 -1.03
C ASN A 52 -6.58 1.62 -0.16
N ASP A 53 -7.45 1.30 0.80
CA ASP A 53 -8.07 2.26 1.71
C ASP A 53 -7.28 2.35 3.02
N MET A 54 -6.12 2.99 2.93
CA MET A 54 -5.18 3.11 4.05
C MET A 54 -5.75 3.94 5.20
N SER A 55 -6.65 4.88 4.92
CA SER A 55 -7.36 5.66 5.94
C SER A 55 -8.34 4.77 6.72
N ALA A 56 -9.15 3.96 6.03
CA ALA A 56 -10.03 3.03 6.72
C ALA A 56 -9.24 1.98 7.50
N PHE A 57 -8.15 1.45 6.93
CA PHE A 57 -7.26 0.52 7.62
C PHE A 57 -6.68 1.11 8.91
N SER A 58 -6.13 2.34 8.85
CA SER A 58 -5.55 2.99 10.03
C SER A 58 -6.60 3.28 11.11
N CYS A 59 -7.81 3.67 10.72
CA CYS A 59 -8.93 3.85 11.65
C CYS A 59 -9.36 2.55 12.32
N GLN A 60 -9.31 1.41 11.61
CA GLN A 60 -9.72 0.11 12.13
C GLN A 60 -8.66 -0.55 13.02
N TRP A 61 -7.40 -0.12 12.95
CA TRP A 61 -6.29 -0.77 13.65
C TRP A 61 -6.21 -0.41 15.14
N LEU A 62 -6.66 0.80 15.50
CA LEU A 62 -6.54 1.34 16.85
C LEU A 62 -7.89 1.86 17.37
N PRO A 63 -8.22 1.64 18.67
CA PRO A 63 -9.31 2.33 19.36
C PRO A 63 -9.24 3.85 19.22
N ASP A 64 -10.40 4.53 19.27
CA ASP A 64 -10.51 5.97 19.03
C ASP A 64 -9.61 6.80 19.97
N ASP A 65 -9.55 6.43 21.25
CA ASP A 65 -8.74 7.11 22.25
C ASP A 65 -7.24 6.96 21.96
N LEU A 66 -6.80 5.77 21.55
CA LEU A 66 -5.42 5.50 21.19
C LEU A 66 -5.04 6.24 19.91
N ARG A 67 -5.93 6.32 18.92
CA ARG A 67 -5.67 7.10 17.70
C ARG A 67 -5.47 8.58 18.01
N GLN A 68 -6.37 9.17 18.80
CA GLN A 68 -6.26 10.59 19.17
C GLN A 68 -4.96 10.89 19.92
N ARG A 69 -4.54 9.97 20.82
CA ARG A 69 -3.27 10.08 21.53
C ARG A 69 -2.07 9.96 20.59
N THR A 70 -2.07 9.00 19.67
CA THR A 70 -1.02 8.83 18.67
C THR A 70 -0.91 10.04 17.74
N GLU A 71 -2.03 10.57 17.27
CA GLU A 71 -2.07 11.78 16.43
C GLU A 71 -1.52 13.00 17.18
N THR A 72 -1.93 13.20 18.44
CA THR A 72 -1.41 14.28 19.29
C THR A 72 0.10 14.16 19.50
N ALA A 73 0.59 12.94 19.78
CA ALA A 73 2.02 12.68 19.96
C ALA A 73 2.81 12.92 18.67
N PHE A 74 2.30 12.44 17.53
CA PHE A 74 2.90 12.67 16.21
C PHE A 74 3.01 14.16 15.90
N ASN A 75 1.93 14.92 16.07
CA ASN A 75 1.92 16.36 15.80
C ASN A 75 2.88 17.12 16.73
N THR A 76 2.93 16.75 18.00
CA THR A 76 3.86 17.34 18.97
C THR A 76 5.31 17.06 18.57
N GLN A 77 5.62 15.82 18.19
CA GLN A 77 6.97 15.44 17.78
C GLN A 77 7.36 16.10 16.46
N GLN A 78 6.44 16.20 15.49
CA GLN A 78 6.66 16.90 14.22
C GLN A 78 6.99 18.38 14.45
N GLN A 79 6.28 19.06 15.36
CA GLN A 79 6.54 20.47 15.69
C GLN A 79 7.88 20.67 16.44
N ALA A 80 8.37 19.63 17.12
CA ALA A 80 9.66 19.65 17.79
C ALA A 80 10.85 19.35 16.86
N LEU A 81 10.60 18.93 15.61
CA LEU A 81 11.67 18.71 14.64
C LEU A 81 12.36 20.05 14.33
N PRO A 82 13.70 20.06 14.21
CA PRO A 82 14.39 21.23 13.69
C PRO A 82 13.91 21.52 12.27
N ALA A 83 13.95 22.79 11.87
CA ALA A 83 13.70 23.15 10.49
C ALA A 83 14.74 22.47 9.59
N ALA A 84 14.28 21.96 8.44
CA ALA A 84 15.19 21.35 7.48
C ALA A 84 16.28 22.34 7.06
N ASP A 85 17.52 21.87 7.09
CA ASP A 85 18.67 22.66 6.68
C ASP A 85 18.73 22.81 5.14
N GLU A 86 19.67 23.62 4.66
CA GLU A 86 19.77 23.92 3.22
C GLU A 86 20.18 22.69 2.40
N SER A 87 20.97 21.78 2.97
CA SER A 87 21.37 20.54 2.30
C SER A 87 20.16 19.63 2.13
N GLU A 88 19.39 19.44 3.19
CA GLU A 88 18.16 18.63 3.17
C GLU A 88 17.13 19.18 2.18
N ARG A 89 16.96 20.50 2.13
CA ARG A 89 16.07 21.15 1.16
C ARG A 89 16.55 20.96 -0.28
N THR A 90 17.85 21.06 -0.50
CA THR A 90 18.46 20.86 -1.81
C THR A 90 18.28 19.41 -2.28
N GLU A 91 18.57 18.43 -1.44
CA GLU A 91 18.39 17.01 -1.74
C GLU A 91 16.93 16.67 -2.03
N PHE A 92 16.00 17.20 -1.23
CA PHE A 92 14.57 17.04 -1.45
C PHE A 92 14.14 17.63 -2.80
N ALA A 93 14.56 18.85 -3.13
CA ALA A 93 14.25 19.49 -4.40
C ALA A 93 14.84 18.72 -5.60
N GLN A 94 16.05 18.18 -5.47
CA GLN A 94 16.67 17.33 -6.49
C GLN A 94 15.88 16.03 -6.71
N MET A 95 15.47 15.36 -5.63
CA MET A 95 14.67 14.14 -5.71
C MET A 95 13.31 14.39 -6.33
N LEU A 96 12.60 15.44 -5.92
CA LEU A 96 11.35 15.85 -6.56
C LEU A 96 11.56 16.20 -8.03
N GLY A 97 12.63 16.93 -8.35
CA GLY A 97 12.99 17.27 -9.73
C GLY A 97 13.20 16.02 -10.60
N LYS A 98 13.86 14.99 -10.07
CA LYS A 98 14.04 13.70 -10.76
C LYS A 98 12.72 12.97 -10.99
N LEU A 99 11.84 12.91 -9.99
CA LEU A 99 10.54 12.23 -10.09
C LEU A 99 9.54 12.98 -10.99
N THR A 100 9.70 14.30 -11.13
CA THR A 100 8.78 15.17 -11.90
C THR A 100 9.36 15.63 -13.24
N ALA A 101 10.57 15.22 -13.62
CA ALA A 101 11.12 15.50 -14.94
C ALA A 101 10.21 14.95 -16.07
N PRO A 102 10.15 15.58 -17.25
CA PRO A 102 9.31 15.11 -18.36
C PRO A 102 9.63 13.68 -18.82
N ASP A 103 10.86 13.23 -18.63
CA ASP A 103 11.40 11.91 -18.98
C ASP A 103 11.59 10.99 -17.77
N ALA A 104 11.08 11.37 -16.58
CA ALA A 104 11.31 10.68 -15.31
C ALA A 104 11.06 9.16 -15.39
N GLU A 105 9.93 8.73 -15.98
CA GLU A 105 9.60 7.31 -16.07
C GLU A 105 10.64 6.50 -16.86
N ALA A 106 11.10 7.03 -17.98
CA ALA A 106 12.09 6.37 -18.83
C ALA A 106 13.46 6.33 -18.15
N THR A 107 13.88 7.46 -17.57
CA THR A 107 15.16 7.60 -16.88
C THR A 107 15.23 6.71 -15.64
N LEU A 108 14.19 6.71 -14.80
CA LEU A 108 14.12 5.85 -13.61
C LEU A 108 14.09 4.36 -13.98
N TYR A 109 13.39 4.00 -15.06
CA TYR A 109 13.37 2.61 -15.49
C TYR A 109 14.73 2.16 -16.02
N ALA A 110 15.43 2.99 -16.80
CA ALA A 110 16.77 2.68 -17.30
C ALA A 110 17.78 2.47 -16.16
N GLU A 111 17.64 3.20 -15.06
CA GLU A 111 18.46 2.98 -13.85
C GLU A 111 18.08 1.70 -13.10
N LEU A 112 16.78 1.38 -13.02
CA LEU A 112 16.27 0.22 -12.28
C LEU A 112 16.48 -1.11 -13.02
N GLU A 113 16.37 -1.11 -14.35
CA GLU A 113 16.47 -2.30 -15.20
C GLU A 113 17.70 -3.18 -14.92
N PRO A 114 18.94 -2.65 -14.85
CA PRO A 114 20.10 -3.49 -14.55
C PRO A 114 20.03 -4.14 -13.16
N MET A 115 19.43 -3.46 -12.17
CA MET A 115 19.23 -4.01 -10.83
C MET A 115 18.20 -5.13 -10.85
N LEU A 116 17.10 -4.98 -11.60
CA LEU A 116 16.10 -6.03 -11.80
C LEU A 116 16.70 -7.24 -12.51
N ALA A 117 17.52 -7.03 -13.55
CA ALA A 117 18.21 -8.12 -14.25
C ALA A 117 19.17 -8.88 -13.33
N LYS A 118 19.92 -8.17 -12.49
CA LYS A 118 20.78 -8.79 -11.48
C LYS A 118 19.97 -9.58 -10.44
N LEU A 119 18.89 -8.99 -9.94
CA LEU A 119 18.00 -9.65 -8.98
C LEU A 119 17.37 -10.92 -9.56
N ASP A 120 16.98 -10.90 -10.84
CA ASP A 120 16.43 -12.05 -11.55
C ASP A 120 17.47 -13.18 -11.70
N ALA A 121 18.70 -12.81 -12.04
CA ALA A 121 19.80 -13.76 -12.18
C ALA A 121 20.20 -14.41 -10.84
N GLU A 122 20.27 -13.62 -9.76
CA GLU A 122 20.74 -14.08 -8.45
C GLU A 122 19.63 -14.75 -7.62
N ILE A 123 18.45 -14.15 -7.58
CA ILE A 123 17.37 -14.49 -6.64
C ILE A 123 16.16 -15.08 -7.36
N GLY A 124 15.87 -14.72 -8.61
CA GLY A 124 14.65 -15.15 -9.30
C GLY A 124 14.43 -16.67 -9.27
N SER A 125 15.47 -17.45 -9.58
CA SER A 125 15.43 -18.92 -9.53
C SER A 125 15.53 -19.51 -8.12
N GLN A 126 16.10 -18.76 -7.18
CA GLN A 126 16.35 -19.21 -5.80
C GLN A 126 15.24 -18.81 -4.84
N LEU A 127 14.32 -17.94 -5.24
CA LEU A 127 13.24 -17.45 -4.40
C LEU A 127 12.35 -18.60 -3.88
N PRO A 128 11.94 -19.60 -4.68
CA PRO A 128 11.19 -20.73 -4.15
C PRO A 128 11.97 -21.52 -3.09
N LEU A 129 13.29 -21.67 -3.27
CA LEU A 129 14.15 -22.34 -2.30
C LEU A 129 14.28 -21.54 -1.00
N ALA A 130 14.49 -20.22 -1.10
CA ALA A 130 14.57 -19.33 0.06
C ALA A 130 13.25 -19.30 0.84
N VAL A 131 12.12 -19.22 0.14
CA VAL A 131 10.77 -19.29 0.73
C VAL A 131 10.55 -20.65 1.40
N ALA A 132 10.92 -21.76 0.74
CA ALA A 132 10.82 -23.09 1.32
C ALA A 132 11.64 -23.23 2.60
N MET A 133 12.91 -22.80 2.58
CA MET A 133 13.78 -22.82 3.76
C MET A 133 13.20 -21.99 4.90
N GLY A 134 12.81 -20.74 4.64
CA GLY A 134 12.20 -19.86 5.64
C GLY A 134 10.91 -20.44 6.21
N SER A 135 10.05 -20.99 5.36
CA SER A 135 8.80 -21.64 5.79
C SER A 135 9.06 -22.89 6.64
N GLY A 136 10.10 -23.66 6.34
CA GLY A 136 10.51 -24.81 7.15
C GLY A 136 10.95 -24.41 8.55
N PHE A 137 11.77 -23.35 8.68
CA PHE A 137 12.17 -22.81 9.99
C PHE A 137 10.96 -22.30 10.78
N ALA A 138 10.07 -21.53 10.14
CA ALA A 138 8.87 -21.03 10.80
C ALA A 138 7.93 -22.17 11.22
N SER A 139 7.78 -23.21 10.39
CA SER A 139 6.96 -24.38 10.71
C SER A 139 7.52 -25.14 11.91
N ALA A 140 8.84 -25.34 11.98
CA ALA A 140 9.49 -25.94 13.13
C ALA A 140 9.30 -25.09 14.40
N ALA A 141 9.47 -23.77 14.29
CA ALA A 141 9.28 -22.85 15.41
C ALA A 141 7.83 -22.88 15.95
N ILE A 142 6.81 -22.99 15.08
CA ILE A 142 5.41 -23.15 15.50
C ILE A 142 5.22 -24.49 16.22
N ALA A 143 5.75 -25.58 15.67
CA ALA A 143 5.59 -26.91 16.22
C ALA A 143 6.19 -27.03 17.63
N GLU A 144 7.41 -26.51 17.82
CA GLU A 144 8.14 -26.57 19.10
C GLU A 144 7.71 -25.51 20.12
N ASN A 145 6.87 -24.54 19.74
CA ASN A 145 6.44 -23.51 20.68
C ASN A 145 5.58 -24.10 21.82
N GLU A 146 6.09 -24.09 23.05
CA GLU A 146 5.39 -24.64 24.23
C GLU A 146 4.29 -23.72 24.78
N THR A 147 4.28 -22.45 24.38
CA THR A 147 3.31 -21.44 24.84
C THR A 147 2.03 -21.42 24.01
N LEU A 148 2.05 -21.96 22.79
CA LEU A 148 0.87 -22.06 21.93
C LEU A 148 0.09 -23.33 22.24
N SER A 149 -1.22 -23.20 22.40
CA SER A 149 -2.15 -24.33 22.39
C SER A 149 -2.20 -25.01 21.02
N ASP A 150 -2.75 -26.22 20.96
CA ASP A 150 -2.87 -26.98 19.71
C ASP A 150 -3.69 -26.23 18.64
N ASP A 151 -4.76 -25.56 19.06
CA ASP A 151 -5.61 -24.74 18.19
C ASP A 151 -4.83 -23.52 17.64
N GLU A 152 -4.00 -22.88 18.47
CA GLU A 152 -3.16 -21.75 18.03
C GLU A 152 -2.04 -22.20 17.10
N LYS A 153 -1.43 -23.37 17.32
CA LYS A 153 -0.46 -23.96 16.39
C LYS A 153 -1.09 -24.27 15.05
N GLN A 154 -2.32 -24.80 15.05
CA GLN A 154 -3.05 -25.08 13.83
C GLN A 154 -3.38 -23.79 13.07
N HIS A 155 -3.79 -22.74 13.78
CA HIS A 155 -4.04 -21.42 13.19
C HIS A 155 -2.76 -20.81 12.59
N ALA A 156 -1.67 -20.78 13.37
CA ALA A 156 -0.39 -20.24 12.92
C ALA A 156 0.17 -21.00 11.71
N SER A 157 0.03 -22.33 11.68
CA SER A 157 0.42 -23.16 10.54
C SER A 157 -0.40 -22.85 9.29
N SER A 158 -1.71 -22.61 9.44
CA SER A 158 -2.59 -22.23 8.33
C SER A 158 -2.23 -20.85 7.78
N ALA A 159 -1.93 -19.89 8.65
CA ALA A 159 -1.43 -18.58 8.25
C ALA A 159 -0.08 -18.66 7.53
N LEU A 160 0.85 -19.48 8.04
CA LEU A 160 2.14 -19.72 7.42
C LEU A 160 1.99 -20.34 6.02
N ALA A 161 1.07 -21.30 5.85
CA ALA A 161 0.81 -21.89 4.54
C ALA A 161 0.30 -20.86 3.52
N ALA A 162 -0.64 -20.00 3.93
CA ALA A 162 -1.15 -18.92 3.09
C ALA A 162 -0.04 -17.92 2.71
N LEU A 163 0.77 -17.50 3.69
CA LEU A 163 1.90 -16.59 3.47
C LEU A 163 2.96 -17.19 2.55
N THR A 164 3.31 -18.45 2.76
CA THR A 164 4.29 -19.17 1.92
C THR A 164 3.78 -19.29 0.50
N GLY A 165 2.52 -19.68 0.32
CA GLY A 165 1.88 -19.76 -1.00
C GLY A 165 1.88 -18.42 -1.75
N TRP A 166 1.57 -17.32 -1.05
CA TRP A 166 1.68 -15.98 -1.62
C TRP A 166 3.13 -15.61 -1.95
N ALA A 167 4.06 -15.82 -1.01
CA ALA A 167 5.47 -15.45 -1.15
C ALA A 167 6.14 -16.13 -2.36
N SER A 168 5.78 -17.39 -2.64
CA SER A 168 6.28 -18.12 -3.82
C SER A 168 5.81 -17.54 -5.15
N THR A 169 4.80 -16.67 -5.16
CA THR A 169 4.24 -16.06 -6.38
C THR A 169 4.64 -14.60 -6.57
N LEU A 170 5.50 -14.06 -5.70
CA LEU A 170 5.87 -12.65 -5.73
C LEU A 170 6.54 -12.27 -7.07
N PRO A 171 6.00 -11.29 -7.80
CA PRO A 171 6.53 -10.88 -9.09
C PRO A 171 7.72 -9.89 -8.92
N LEU A 172 8.70 -10.24 -8.08
CA LEU A 172 9.78 -9.32 -7.64
C LEU A 172 10.60 -8.77 -8.81
N THR A 173 10.77 -9.55 -9.89
CA THR A 173 11.56 -9.19 -11.07
C THR A 173 10.69 -8.86 -12.28
N ASN A 174 9.37 -8.69 -12.06
CA ASN A 174 8.43 -8.39 -13.13
C ASN A 174 8.62 -6.95 -13.63
N ARG A 175 9.07 -6.83 -14.87
CA ARG A 175 9.38 -5.57 -15.54
C ARG A 175 8.16 -4.66 -15.70
N ASP A 176 6.98 -5.21 -15.97
CA ASP A 176 5.77 -4.42 -16.15
C ASP A 176 5.28 -3.86 -14.82
N LYS A 177 5.38 -4.63 -13.74
CA LYS A 177 5.09 -4.16 -12.38
C LYS A 177 6.06 -3.07 -11.94
N ALA A 178 7.34 -3.19 -12.28
CA ALA A 178 8.33 -2.15 -12.00
C ALA A 178 8.01 -0.83 -12.74
N LYS A 179 7.66 -0.90 -14.03
CA LYS A 179 7.22 0.28 -14.81
C LYS A 179 5.96 0.90 -14.22
N ALA A 180 4.96 0.09 -13.88
CA ALA A 180 3.73 0.58 -13.27
C ALA A 180 3.96 1.27 -11.91
N ALA A 181 4.88 0.75 -11.09
CA ALA A 181 5.26 1.38 -9.83
C ALA A 181 5.97 2.72 -10.05
N ILE A 182 6.89 2.80 -11.01
CA ILE A 182 7.55 4.07 -11.39
C ILE A 182 6.50 5.08 -11.86
N ALA A 183 5.60 4.69 -12.76
CA ALA A 183 4.52 5.56 -13.24
C ALA A 183 3.68 6.09 -12.07
N ALA A 184 3.21 5.20 -11.18
CA ALA A 184 2.41 5.59 -10.02
C ALA A 184 3.14 6.56 -9.09
N VAL A 185 4.42 6.34 -8.81
CA VAL A 185 5.21 7.26 -7.96
C VAL A 185 5.38 8.61 -8.64
N THR A 186 5.78 8.64 -9.92
CA THR A 186 5.99 9.90 -10.64
C THR A 186 4.69 10.70 -10.78
N GLU A 187 3.56 10.04 -11.08
CA GLU A 187 2.25 10.66 -11.14
C GLU A 187 1.84 11.22 -9.77
N THR A 188 1.98 10.42 -8.71
CA THR A 188 1.68 10.87 -7.34
C THR A 188 2.49 12.10 -6.99
N THR A 189 3.80 12.08 -7.24
CA THR A 189 4.69 13.21 -6.93
C THR A 189 4.34 14.47 -7.71
N ARG A 190 3.86 14.37 -8.96
CA ARG A 190 3.38 15.54 -9.74
C ARG A 190 2.10 16.15 -9.17
N ASN A 191 1.33 15.37 -8.43
CA ASN A 191 0.04 15.75 -7.86
C ASN A 191 0.09 16.10 -6.36
N LEU A 192 1.29 16.09 -5.74
CA LEU A 192 1.52 16.50 -4.35
C LEU A 192 1.46 18.02 -4.16
#